data_AF-A0A6A7L6T4-F1
#
_entry.id   AF-A0A6A7L6T4-F1
#
_cell.length_a   1.000
_cell.length_b   1.000
_cell.length_c   1.000
_cell.angle_alpha   90.00
_cell.angle_beta   90.00
_cell.angle_gamma   90.00
#
_symmetry.space_group_name_H-M   'P 1'
#
loop_
_entity.id
_entity.type
_entity.pdbx_description
1 polymer ?
#
loop_
_entity_poly.entity_id
_entity_poly.type
_entity_poly.pdbx_seq_one_letter_code
_entity_poly.pdbx_strand_id
1 'polypeptide(L)' 'MAARPLQISIDTELLQRIDADPEARERGRSAFIRSAVQLYFKIKERREIEAQLTQAYVGEADAMLDEVGDLLSAQAWPES' A
#
# COMPACT_ATOMS: atom_id res chain seq x y z
N MET A 1 -19.67 -10.61 7.64
CA MET A 1 -20.19 -10.84 6.27
C MET A 1 -20.10 -12.33 5.97
N ALA A 2 -21.17 -12.96 5.46
CA ALA A 2 -21.12 -14.37 5.07
C ALA A 2 -20.17 -14.55 3.87
N ALA A 3 -19.22 -15.49 3.98
CA ALA A 3 -18.33 -15.80 2.88
C ALA A 3 -19.08 -16.63 1.82
N ARG A 4 -19.02 -16.22 0.55
CA ARG A 4 -19.51 -17.03 -0.57
C ARG A 4 -18.34 -17.84 -1.13
N PRO A 5 -18.43 -19.19 -1.18
CA PRO A 5 -17.36 -20.00 -1.74
C PRO A 5 -17.23 -19.73 -3.24
N LEU A 6 -16.00 -19.68 -3.71
CA LEU A 6 -15.65 -19.50 -5.11
C LEU A 6 -14.53 -20.48 -5.46
N GLN A 7 -14.56 -21.01 -6.69
CA GLN A 7 -13.50 -21.86 -7.22
C GLN A 7 -12.68 -21.04 -8.22
N ILE A 8 -11.36 -21.07 -8.07
CA ILE A 8 -10.40 -20.42 -8.98
C ILE A 8 -9.41 -21.44 -9.50
N SER A 9 -8.97 -21.24 -10.74
CA SER A 9 -7.82 -21.94 -11.29
C SER A 9 -6.57 -21.10 -11.05
N ILE A 10 -5.50 -21.76 -10.64
CA ILE A 10 -4.22 -21.17 -10.27
C ILE A 10 -3.12 -22.11 -10.79
N ASP A 11 -2.01 -21.52 -11.22
CA ASP A 11 -0.81 -22.27 -11.60
C ASP A 11 -0.38 -23.25 -10.49
N THR A 12 0.06 -24.43 -10.90
CA THR A 12 0.36 -25.52 -9.95
C THR A 12 1.57 -25.20 -9.07
N GLU A 13 2.59 -24.54 -9.62
CA GLU A 13 3.77 -24.13 -8.86
C GLU A 13 3.39 -23.07 -7.82
N LEU A 14 2.55 -22.11 -8.21
CA LEU A 14 2.05 -21.11 -7.27
C LEU A 14 1.20 -21.74 -6.15
N LEU A 15 0.33 -22.71 -6.47
CA LEU A 15 -0.45 -23.43 -5.46
C LEU A 15 0.47 -24.16 -4.46
N GLN A 16 1.52 -24.83 -4.95
CA GLN A 16 2.50 -25.50 -4.08
C GLN A 16 3.22 -24.51 -3.15
N ARG A 17 3.55 -23.32 -3.66
CA ARG A 17 4.17 -22.26 -2.85
C ARG A 17 3.21 -21.75 -1.76
N ILE A 18 1.94 -21.56 -2.10
CA ILE A 18 0.90 -21.21 -1.12
C ILE A 18 0.81 -22.30 -0.04
N ASP A 19 0.78 -23.57 -0.44
CA ASP A 19 0.66 -24.69 0.51
C ASP A 19 1.89 -24.88 1.42
N ALA A 20 3.04 -24.38 0.98
CA ALA A 20 4.26 -24.35 1.77
C ALA A 20 4.29 -23.21 2.79
N ASP A 21 3.46 -22.17 2.62
CA ASP A 21 3.47 -20.97 3.45
C ASP A 21 2.95 -21.26 4.88
N PRO A 22 3.63 -20.77 5.94
CA PRO A 22 3.19 -20.96 7.32
C PRO A 22 1.77 -20.48 7.60
N GLU A 23 1.35 -19.34 7.05
CA GLU A 23 -0.01 -18.81 7.25
C GLU A 23 -1.05 -19.74 6.62
N ALA A 24 -0.78 -20.25 5.42
CA ALA A 24 -1.65 -21.20 4.75
C ALA A 24 -1.71 -22.55 5.48
N ARG A 25 -0.60 -23.00 6.07
CA ARG A 25 -0.55 -24.24 6.88
C ARG A 25 -1.29 -24.11 8.21
N GLU A 26 -1.18 -22.97 8.87
CA GLU A 26 -1.81 -22.72 10.17
C GLU A 26 -3.30 -22.37 10.03
N ARG A 27 -3.66 -21.55 9.04
CA ARG A 27 -4.99 -20.91 8.93
C ARG A 27 -5.77 -21.30 7.67
N GLY A 28 -5.15 -22.09 6.79
CA GLY A 28 -5.74 -22.53 5.53
C GLY A 28 -5.55 -21.56 4.37
N ARG A 29 -5.64 -22.08 3.15
CA ARG A 29 -5.51 -21.33 1.88
C ARG A 29 -6.44 -20.12 1.81
N SER A 30 -7.68 -20.26 2.28
CA SER A 30 -8.67 -19.18 2.22
C SER A 30 -8.29 -17.97 3.08
N ALA A 31 -7.58 -18.20 4.21
CA ALA A 31 -7.06 -17.12 5.03
C ALA A 31 -5.89 -16.44 4.33
N PHE A 32 -4.92 -17.22 3.84
CA PHE A 32 -3.79 -16.72 3.06
C PHE A 32 -4.24 -15.87 1.85
N ILE A 33 -5.18 -16.38 1.04
CA ILE A 33 -5.67 -15.66 -0.15
C ILE A 33 -6.39 -14.37 0.25
N ARG A 34 -7.16 -14.38 1.34
CA ARG A 34 -7.81 -13.16 1.84
C ARG A 34 -6.77 -12.12 2.25
N SER A 35 -5.77 -12.50 3.02
CA SER A 35 -4.67 -11.62 3.46
C SER A 35 -3.93 -11.04 2.25
N ALA A 36 -3.59 -11.89 1.28
CA ALA A 36 -2.89 -11.48 0.06
C ALA A 36 -3.71 -10.48 -0.78
N VAL A 37 -5.02 -10.73 -0.96
CA VAL A 37 -5.92 -9.84 -1.71
C VAL A 37 -6.10 -8.50 -1.00
N GLN A 38 -6.24 -8.49 0.33
CA GLN A 38 -6.31 -7.26 1.11
C GLN A 38 -5.02 -6.44 0.98
N LEU A 39 -3.86 -7.09 1.05
CA LEU A 39 -2.57 -6.44 0.85
C LEU A 39 -2.45 -5.84 -0.56
N TYR A 40 -2.88 -6.58 -1.58
CA TYR A 40 -2.90 -6.08 -2.96
C TYR A 40 -3.72 -4.79 -3.09
N PHE A 41 -4.95 -4.77 -2.55
CA PHE A 41 -5.79 -3.56 -2.62
C PHE A 41 -5.17 -2.38 -1.88
N LYS A 42 -4.59 -2.61 -0.69
CA LYS A 42 -3.91 -1.55 0.07
C LYS A 42 -2.72 -0.96 -0.69
N ILE A 43 -1.91 -1.80 -1.34
CA ILE A 43 -0.77 -1.35 -2.16
C ILE A 43 -1.26 -0.60 -3.40
N LYS A 44 -2.34 -1.10 -4.04
CA LYS A 44 -2.92 -0.45 -5.22
C LYS A 44 -3.45 0.94 -4.88
N GLU A 45 -4.23 1.08 -3.82
CA GLU A 45 -4.74 2.36 -3.32
C GLU A 45 -3.60 3.34 -3.04
N ARG A 46 -2.56 2.88 -2.33
CA ARG A 46 -1.38 3.72 -2.07
C ARG A 46 -0.73 4.24 -3.36
N ARG A 47 -0.56 3.38 -4.37
CA ARG A 47 0.03 3.78 -5.66
C ARG A 47 -0.84 4.79 -6.40
N GLU A 48 -2.17 4.63 -6.32
CA GLU A 48 -3.11 5.58 -6.93
C GLU A 48 -3.02 6.96 -6.25
N ILE A 49 -2.94 7.00 -4.92
CA ILE A 49 -2.75 8.25 -4.16
C ILE A 49 -1.39 8.89 -4.50
N GLU A 50 -0.30 8.12 -4.52
CA GLU A 50 1.02 8.63 -4.88
C GLU A 50 1.05 9.18 -6.31
N ALA A 51 0.36 8.54 -7.25
CA ALA A 51 0.22 9.04 -8.63
C ALA A 51 -0.56 10.36 -8.68
N GLN A 52 -1.66 10.47 -7.93
CA GLN A 52 -2.46 11.70 -7.85
C GLN A 52 -1.68 12.85 -7.22
N LEU A 53 -0.95 12.59 -6.12
CA LEU A 53 -0.08 13.58 -5.48
C LEU A 53 1.02 14.05 -6.44
N THR A 54 1.68 13.11 -7.13
CA THR A 54 2.69 13.44 -8.13
C THR A 54 2.08 14.31 -9.22
N GLN A 55 0.93 13.94 -9.76
CA GLN A 55 0.26 14.73 -10.80
C GLN A 55 -0.13 16.14 -10.32
N ALA A 56 -0.63 16.28 -9.09
CA ALA A 56 -1.07 17.56 -8.55
C ALA A 56 0.09 18.53 -8.28
N TYR A 57 1.26 18.00 -7.91
CA TYR A 57 2.41 18.81 -7.50
C TYR A 57 3.57 18.82 -8.50
N VAL A 58 3.43 18.15 -9.65
CA VAL A 58 4.41 18.24 -10.74
C VAL A 58 4.44 19.67 -11.27
N GLY A 59 5.60 20.31 -11.15
CA GLY A 59 5.83 21.69 -11.61
C GLY A 59 5.48 22.78 -10.59
N GLU A 60 4.89 22.43 -9.44
CA GLU A 60 4.49 23.38 -8.40
C GLU A 60 5.51 23.48 -7.25
N ALA A 61 6.68 22.83 -7.38
CA ALA A 61 7.67 22.77 -6.30
C ALA A 61 8.17 24.16 -5.86
N ASP A 62 8.41 25.05 -6.81
CA ASP A 62 8.89 26.41 -6.51
C ASP A 62 7.78 27.27 -5.89
N ALA A 63 6.53 27.14 -6.36
CA ALA A 63 5.38 27.84 -5.79
C ALA A 63 5.07 27.37 -4.36
N MET A 64 5.15 26.06 -4.10
CA MET A 64 4.99 25.52 -2.75
C MET A 64 6.13 25.96 -1.81
N LEU A 65 7.37 26.04 -2.31
CA LEU A 65 8.52 26.52 -1.55
C LEU A 65 8.37 27.98 -1.13
N ASP A 66 7.85 28.83 -2.02
CA ASP A 66 7.54 30.22 -1.72
C ASP A 66 6.44 30.34 -0.65
N GLU A 67 5.39 29.51 -0.71
CA GLU A 67 4.31 29.51 0.29
C GLU A 67 4.78 29.12 1.70
N VAL A 68 5.78 28.25 1.83
CA VAL A 68 6.29 27.78 3.14
C VAL A 68 7.60 28.47 3.56
N GLY A 69 8.16 29.35 2.72
CA GLY A 69 9.44 30.01 2.94
C GLY A 69 9.48 30.81 4.25
N ASP A 70 8.42 31.57 4.54
CA ASP A 70 8.30 32.36 5.76
C ASP A 70 8.26 31.46 7.01
N LEU A 71 7.60 30.29 6.93
CA LEU A 71 7.50 29.33 8.03
C LEU A 71 8.82 28.60 8.29
N LEU A 72 9.59 28.30 7.23
CA LEU A 72 10.93 27.70 7.36
C LEU A 72 11.90 28.67 8.03
N SER A 73 11.83 29.96 7.69
CA SER A 73 12.68 30.99 8.31
C SER A 73 12.35 31.23 9.79
N ALA A 74 11.15 30.86 10.24
CA ALA A 74 10.71 30.95 11.63
C ALA A 74 11.06 29.71 12.49
N GLN A 75 11.53 28.60 11.90
CA GLN A 75 11.97 27.41 12.64
C GLN A 75 13.42 27.55 13.13
N ALA A 76 13.65 28.39 14.14
CA ALA A 76 14.83 28.27 15.00
C ALA A 76 14.46 27.40 16.21
N TRP A 77 15.09 26.23 16.35
CA TRP A 77 15.02 25.49 17.61
C TRP A 77 15.74 26.33 18.69
N PRO A 78 15.17 26.52 19.89
CA PRO A 78 15.86 27.26 20.94
C PRO A 78 17.20 26.59 21.23
N GLU A 79 18.29 27.35 21.15
CA GLU A 79 19.58 26.87 21.64
C GLU A 79 19.47 26.63 23.15
N SER A 80 19.91 25.44 23.55
CA SER A 80 19.78 24.85 24.89
C SER A 80 20.22 25.76 26.02
#